data_AF-A0A7X7LIW2-F1
#
_entry.id   AF-A0A7X7LIW2-F1
#
_cell.length_a   1.000
_cell.length_b   1.000
_cell.length_c   1.000
_cell.angle_alpha   90.00
_cell.angle_beta   90.00
_cell.angle_gamma   90.00
#
_symmetry.space_group_name_H-M   'P 1'
#
loop_
_entity.id
_entity.type
_entity.pdbx_description
1 polymer ?
#
loop_
_entity_poly.entity_id
_entity_poly.type
_entity_poly.pdbx_seq_one_letter_code
_entity_poly.pdbx_strand_id
1 'polypeptide(L)'
;MKKIILTSSQFAGEVGFGFNERGWLTSVEILAEMDEKQHEWLIRHFPQNIDELQNMKQKSKTIFLSVLKQEVTFDMFWDRYDHKAVSSKKKSQELWKRMSEADRHMAYEYIPRYFNSLPGGIAKKYCETYLNSKLWNN
;
A
#
# COMPACT_ATOMS: atom_id res chain seq x y z
N MET A 1 -6.14 -3.84 2.01
CA MET A 1 -6.69 -2.64 2.71
C MET A 1 -5.96 -1.42 2.18
N LYS A 2 -6.67 -0.37 1.78
CA LYS A 2 -6.07 0.87 1.26
C LYS A 2 -6.25 1.97 2.30
N LYS A 3 -5.18 2.65 2.71
CA LYS A 3 -5.27 3.81 3.60
C LYS A 3 -5.06 5.09 2.79
N ILE A 4 -5.94 6.06 2.96
CA ILE A 4 -5.87 7.37 2.29
C ILE A 4 -5.82 8.43 3.39
N ILE A 5 -4.82 9.31 3.31
CA ILE A 5 -4.64 10.43 4.21
C ILE A 5 -5.26 11.67 3.58
N LEU A 6 -6.06 12.38 4.37
CA LEU A 6 -6.62 13.67 4.03
C LEU A 6 -5.91 14.74 4.86
N THR A 7 -5.38 15.74 4.17
CA THR A 7 -4.88 16.98 4.78
C THR A 7 -5.63 18.18 4.21
N SER A 8 -5.61 19.30 4.93
CA SER A 8 -6.27 20.53 4.51
C SER A 8 -5.47 21.76 4.90
N SER A 9 -5.54 22.83 4.11
CA SER A 9 -4.99 24.12 4.54
C SER A 9 -5.81 24.81 5.65
N GLN A 10 -6.95 24.23 6.04
CA GLN A 10 -7.85 24.78 7.06
C GLN A 10 -7.55 24.27 8.48
N PHE A 11 -6.82 23.17 8.63
CA PHE A 11 -6.49 22.60 9.95
C PHE A 11 -5.08 22.02 9.94
N ALA A 12 -4.46 21.88 11.11
CA ALA A 12 -3.17 21.23 11.25
C ALA A 12 -3.34 19.73 11.44
N GLY A 13 -2.41 18.92 10.94
CA GLY A 13 -2.44 17.46 11.05
C GLY A 13 -3.23 16.77 9.93
N GLU A 14 -3.68 15.54 10.20
CA GLU A 14 -4.19 14.64 9.16
C GLU A 14 -5.36 13.76 9.60
N VAL A 15 -6.17 13.33 8.63
CA VAL A 15 -7.24 12.35 8.82
C VAL A 15 -6.99 11.14 7.93
N GLY A 16 -6.74 9.99 8.53
CA GLY A 16 -6.53 8.72 7.83
C GLY A 16 -7.82 7.92 7.67
N PHE A 17 -8.18 7.57 6.43
CA PHE A 17 -9.30 6.69 6.09
C PHE A 17 -8.80 5.34 5.58
N GLY A 18 -9.19 4.25 6.23
CA GLY A 18 -8.90 2.89 5.80
C GLY A 18 -10.09 2.27 5.07
N PHE A 19 -9.82 1.68 3.90
CA PHE A 19 -10.82 1.05 3.04
C PHE A 19 -10.52 -0.43 2.79
N ASN A 20 -11.56 -1.25 2.68
CA ASN A 20 -11.44 -2.64 2.24
C ASN A 20 -11.26 -2.74 0.70
N GLU A 21 -11.12 -3.97 0.21
CA GLU A 21 -10.93 -4.24 -1.23
C GLU A 21 -12.13 -3.85 -2.11
N ARG A 22 -13.32 -3.75 -1.51
CA ARG A 22 -14.55 -3.31 -2.18
C ARG A 22 -14.72 -1.78 -2.13
N GLY A 23 -13.77 -1.05 -1.54
CA GLY A 23 -13.80 0.41 -1.46
C GLY A 23 -14.66 0.99 -0.33
N TRP A 24 -15.15 0.17 0.60
CA TRP A 24 -15.92 0.62 1.77
C TRP A 24 -15.01 1.02 2.91
N LEU A 25 -15.39 2.07 3.62
CA LEU A 25 -14.69 2.55 4.80
C LEU A 25 -14.74 1.50 5.92
N THR A 26 -13.59 1.23 6.52
CA THR A 26 -13.44 0.27 7.63
C THR A 26 -12.76 0.87 8.86
N SER A 27 -12.03 1.97 8.73
CA SER A 27 -11.38 2.64 9.85
C SER A 27 -11.15 4.12 9.58
N VAL A 28 -11.17 4.93 10.64
CA VAL A 28 -10.78 6.34 10.60
C VAL A 28 -9.88 6.67 11.77
N GLU A 29 -8.84 7.45 11.50
CA GLU A 29 -7.86 7.93 12.46
C GLU A 29 -7.76 9.46 12.30
N ILE A 30 -8.13 10.21 13.33
CA ILE A 30 -8.12 11.67 13.30
C ILE A 30 -6.94 12.13 14.14
N LEU A 31 -5.88 12.59 13.47
CA LEU A 31 -4.67 13.18 14.05
C LEU A 31 -4.58 14.67 13.70
N ALA A 32 -5.73 15.28 13.38
CA ALA A 32 -5.86 16.67 13.02
C ALA A 32 -6.36 17.50 14.21
N GLU A 33 -5.78 18.68 14.38
CA GLU A 33 -6.26 19.70 15.31
C GLU A 33 -7.39 20.48 14.62
N MET A 34 -8.63 20.24 15.04
CA MET A 34 -9.82 20.84 14.46
C MET A 34 -10.60 21.68 15.49
N ASP A 35 -11.18 22.78 15.03
CA ASP A 35 -12.19 23.50 15.81
C ASP A 35 -13.57 22.78 15.75
N GLU A 36 -14.52 23.25 16.55
CA GLU A 36 -15.86 22.65 16.63
C GLU A 36 -16.59 22.64 15.29
N LYS A 37 -16.46 23.70 14.47
CA LYS A 37 -17.13 23.81 13.17
C LYS A 37 -16.51 22.84 12.15
N GLN A 38 -15.20 22.70 12.18
CA GLN A 38 -14.46 21.77 11.31
C GLN A 38 -14.79 20.32 11.66
N HIS A 39 -14.86 20.01 12.94
CA HIS A 39 -15.24 18.68 13.42
C HIS A 39 -16.70 18.36 13.04
N GLU A 40 -17.63 19.29 13.25
CA GLU A 40 -19.02 19.14 12.84
C GLU A 40 -19.14 18.95 11.32
N TRP A 41 -18.40 19.73 10.53
CA TRP A 41 -18.37 19.59 9.08
C TRP A 41 -17.89 18.21 8.65
N LEU A 42 -16.82 17.70 9.26
CA LEU A 42 -16.26 16.38 8.95
C LEU A 42 -17.28 15.27 9.25
N ILE A 43 -17.97 15.33 10.38
CA ILE A 43 -19.00 14.35 10.77
C ILE A 43 -20.18 14.39 9.78
N ARG A 44 -20.63 15.60 9.38
CA ARG A 44 -21.76 15.76 8.44
C ARG A 44 -21.44 15.26 7.03
N HIS A 45 -20.18 15.36 6.61
CA HIS A 45 -19.73 14.98 5.26
C HIS A 45 -18.88 13.71 5.27
N PHE A 46 -19.01 12.91 6.31
CA PHE A 46 -18.14 11.76 6.53
C PHE A 46 -18.30 10.73 5.39
N PRO A 47 -17.22 10.40 4.66
CA PRO A 47 -17.32 9.56 3.48
C PRO A 47 -17.46 8.09 3.87
N GLN A 48 -18.39 7.37 3.25
CA GLN A 48 -18.60 5.94 3.50
C GLN A 48 -17.75 5.05 2.57
N ASN A 49 -17.26 5.62 1.47
CA ASN A 49 -16.51 4.90 0.45
C ASN A 49 -15.49 5.83 -0.23
N ILE A 50 -14.62 5.24 -1.05
CA ILE A 50 -13.56 5.97 -1.76
C ILE A 50 -14.13 7.04 -2.68
N ASP A 51 -15.24 6.79 -3.37
CA ASP A 51 -15.83 7.71 -4.34
C ASP A 51 -16.36 8.98 -3.65
N GLU A 52 -16.99 8.83 -2.48
CA GLU A 52 -17.41 9.96 -1.64
C GLU A 52 -16.21 10.79 -1.15
N LEU A 53 -15.13 10.14 -0.73
CA LEU A 53 -13.90 10.84 -0.34
C LEU A 53 -13.30 11.62 -1.53
N GLN A 54 -13.32 11.05 -2.74
CA GLN A 54 -12.91 11.77 -3.96
C GLN A 54 -13.86 12.93 -4.27
N ASN A 55 -15.16 12.75 -4.11
CA ASN A 55 -16.16 13.81 -4.30
C ASN A 55 -15.96 14.96 -3.32
N MET A 56 -15.59 14.68 -2.05
CA MET A 56 -15.22 15.71 -1.08
C MET A 56 -14.04 16.54 -1.58
N LYS A 57 -12.99 15.88 -2.07
CA LYS A 57 -11.81 16.54 -2.65
C LYS A 57 -12.14 17.33 -3.93
N GLN A 58 -13.07 16.86 -4.77
CA GLN A 58 -13.49 17.62 -5.96
C GLN A 58 -14.27 18.89 -5.60
N LYS A 59 -15.04 18.85 -4.51
CA LYS A 59 -15.84 19.98 -4.02
C LYS A 59 -15.03 21.00 -3.21
N SER A 60 -13.77 20.71 -2.88
CA SER A 60 -12.94 21.57 -2.04
C SER A 60 -11.58 21.84 -2.67
N LYS A 61 -11.14 23.10 -2.63
CA LYS A 61 -9.79 23.50 -3.03
C LYS A 61 -8.76 23.37 -1.92
N THR A 62 -9.21 23.16 -0.69
CA THR A 62 -8.33 23.10 0.49
C THR A 62 -7.95 21.68 0.85
N ILE A 63 -8.70 20.68 0.38
CA ILE A 63 -8.50 19.26 0.68
C ILE A 63 -7.49 18.64 -0.28
N PHE A 64 -6.52 17.94 0.31
CA PHE A 64 -5.54 17.13 -0.42
C PHE A 64 -5.65 15.68 0.06
N LEU A 65 -5.56 14.75 -0.88
CA LEU A 65 -5.60 13.32 -0.61
C LEU A 65 -4.30 12.67 -1.05
N SER A 66 -3.66 11.92 -0.16
CA SER A 66 -2.52 11.06 -0.48
C SER A 66 -2.84 9.62 -0.12
N VAL A 67 -2.47 8.68 -0.98
CA VAL A 67 -2.60 7.25 -0.66
C VAL A 67 -1.40 6.88 0.18
N LEU A 68 -1.64 6.41 1.41
CA LEU A 68 -0.59 5.81 2.21
C LEU A 68 -0.28 4.44 1.57
N LYS A 69 0.81 4.39 0.80
CA LYS A 69 1.37 3.12 0.37
C LYS A 69 1.91 2.45 1.62
N GLN A 70 1.34 1.32 1.99
CA GLN A 70 1.92 0.49 3.04
C GLN A 70 3.29 0.04 2.56
N GLU A 71 4.37 0.58 3.12
CA GLU A 71 5.71 0.15 2.70
C GLU A 71 5.83 -1.36 2.83
N VAL A 72 6.11 -2.03 1.70
CA VAL A 72 6.50 -3.43 1.74
C VAL A 72 7.91 -3.49 2.29
N THR A 73 8.07 -4.14 3.44
CA THR A 73 9.38 -4.39 4.03
C THR A 73 10.02 -5.63 3.42
N PHE A 74 11.34 -5.76 3.55
CA PHE A 74 12.05 -6.95 3.10
C PHE A 74 11.56 -8.20 3.82
N ASP A 75 11.25 -8.12 5.12
CA ASP A 75 10.79 -9.29 5.88
C ASP A 75 9.39 -9.73 5.43
N MET A 76 8.48 -8.79 5.15
CA MET A 76 7.18 -9.13 4.53
C MET A 76 7.36 -9.91 3.22
N PHE A 77 8.25 -9.43 2.36
CA PHE A 77 8.59 -10.10 1.11
C PHE A 77 9.25 -11.46 1.32
N TRP A 78 10.23 -11.53 2.21
CA TRP A 78 10.99 -12.75 2.50
C TRP A 78 10.09 -13.86 3.07
N ASP A 79 9.14 -13.49 3.92
CA ASP A 79 8.21 -14.45 4.51
C ASP A 79 7.14 -14.92 3.51
N ARG A 80 6.74 -14.05 2.58
CA ARG A 80 5.85 -14.42 1.47
C ARG A 80 6.52 -15.33 0.43
N TYR A 81 7.83 -15.22 0.26
CA TYR A 81 8.57 -16.02 -0.72
C TYR A 81 8.82 -17.44 -0.20
N ASP A 82 7.87 -18.34 -0.47
CA ASP A 82 7.83 -19.77 -0.07
C ASP A 82 8.90 -20.65 -0.79
N HIS A 83 10.08 -20.09 -1.03
CA HIS A 83 11.26 -20.84 -1.49
C HIS A 83 12.55 -20.33 -0.82
N LYS A 84 12.41 -19.87 0.43
CA LYS A 84 13.49 -19.24 1.19
C LYS A 84 14.60 -20.20 1.65
N ALA A 85 14.31 -21.49 1.82
CA ALA A 85 15.27 -22.48 2.32
C ALA A 85 16.49 -22.69 1.39
N VAL A 86 16.30 -22.51 0.08
CA VAL A 86 17.34 -22.67 -0.94
C VAL A 86 17.83 -21.33 -1.50
N SER A 87 17.32 -20.21 -0.97
CA SER A 87 17.66 -18.85 -1.42
C SER A 87 18.60 -18.16 -0.45
N SER A 88 19.45 -17.26 -0.95
CA SER A 88 20.33 -16.48 -0.09
C SER A 88 19.61 -15.23 0.47
N LYS A 89 19.28 -15.24 1.77
CA LYS A 89 18.67 -14.08 2.45
C LYS A 89 19.54 -12.82 2.30
N LYS A 90 20.86 -12.97 2.49
CA LYS A 90 21.82 -11.86 2.37
C LYS A 90 21.81 -11.23 0.97
N LYS A 91 21.96 -12.04 -0.09
CA LYS A 91 21.95 -11.52 -1.48
C LYS A 91 20.61 -10.89 -1.83
N SER A 92 19.50 -11.52 -1.41
CA SER A 92 18.15 -11.01 -1.66
C SER A 92 17.92 -9.66 -0.97
N GLN A 93 18.42 -9.49 0.27
CA GLN A 93 18.32 -8.22 0.99
C GLN A 93 19.17 -7.12 0.35
N GLU A 94 20.38 -7.45 -0.15
CA GLU A 94 21.22 -6.50 -0.89
C GLU A 94 20.55 -6.04 -2.18
N LEU A 95 19.93 -6.95 -2.94
CA LEU A 95 19.14 -6.61 -4.13
C LEU A 95 17.93 -5.74 -3.75
N TRP A 96 17.18 -6.12 -2.71
CA TRP A 96 16.02 -5.38 -2.22
C TRP A 96 16.34 -3.93 -1.89
N LYS A 97 17.45 -3.69 -1.19
CA LYS A 97 17.91 -2.33 -0.81
C LYS A 97 18.17 -1.44 -2.03
N ARG A 98 18.56 -2.02 -3.16
CA ARG A 98 18.82 -1.28 -4.41
C ARG A 98 17.56 -1.01 -5.25
N MET A 99 16.44 -1.65 -4.92
CA MET A 99 15.18 -1.47 -5.65
C MET A 99 14.46 -0.19 -5.23
N SER A 100 13.70 0.39 -6.17
CA SER A 100 12.75 1.46 -5.88
C SER A 100 11.58 0.94 -5.06
N GLU A 101 10.88 1.83 -4.34
CA GLU A 101 9.67 1.48 -3.60
C GLU A 101 8.61 0.85 -4.51
N ALA A 102 8.45 1.38 -5.74
CA ALA A 102 7.54 0.84 -6.74
C ALA A 102 7.93 -0.60 -7.13
N ASP A 103 9.21 -0.86 -7.41
CA ASP A 103 9.69 -2.22 -7.73
C ASP A 103 9.49 -3.18 -6.56
N ARG A 104 9.71 -2.73 -5.31
CA ARG A 104 9.48 -3.56 -4.10
C ARG A 104 8.02 -3.97 -3.95
N HIS A 105 7.10 -3.02 -4.16
CA HIS A 105 5.67 -3.28 -4.17
C HIS A 105 5.27 -4.27 -5.27
N MET A 106 5.68 -4.02 -6.51
CA MET A 106 5.36 -4.90 -7.64
C MET A 106 5.93 -6.29 -7.44
N ALA A 107 7.18 -6.40 -6.98
CA ALA A 107 7.82 -7.66 -6.68
C ALA A 107 7.07 -8.47 -5.62
N TYR A 108 6.52 -7.82 -4.59
CA TYR A 108 5.77 -8.46 -3.52
C TYR A 108 4.38 -8.94 -3.97
N GLU A 109 3.63 -8.06 -4.63
CA GLU A 109 2.27 -8.34 -5.10
C GLU A 109 2.25 -9.43 -6.18
N TYR A 110 3.32 -9.54 -6.98
CA TYR A 110 3.41 -10.52 -8.07
C TYR A 110 3.72 -11.95 -7.60
N ILE A 111 4.21 -12.17 -6.37
CA ILE A 111 4.61 -13.51 -5.88
C ILE A 111 3.53 -14.58 -6.10
N PRO A 112 2.24 -14.37 -5.73
CA PRO A 112 1.22 -15.40 -5.92
C PRO A 112 0.99 -15.71 -7.40
N ARG A 113 1.00 -14.69 -8.26
CA ARG A 113 0.84 -14.86 -9.71
C ARG A 113 2.01 -15.66 -10.29
N TYR A 114 3.23 -15.37 -9.86
CA TYR A 114 4.42 -16.12 -10.25
C TYR A 114 4.33 -17.58 -9.80
N PHE A 115 3.96 -17.85 -8.55
CA PHE A 115 3.86 -19.23 -8.07
C PHE A 115 2.77 -20.01 -8.78
N ASN A 116 1.64 -19.38 -9.09
CA ASN A 116 0.53 -20.01 -9.80
C ASN A 116 0.80 -20.22 -11.30
N SER A 117 1.74 -19.47 -11.89
CA SER A 117 2.08 -19.62 -13.32
C SER A 117 3.10 -20.73 -13.60
N LEU A 118 3.71 -21.31 -12.57
CA LEU A 118 4.68 -22.39 -12.72
C LEU A 118 3.97 -23.72 -13.02
N PRO A 119 4.32 -24.39 -14.13
CA PRO A 119 3.85 -25.75 -14.39
C PRO A 119 4.29 -26.72 -13.29
N GLY A 120 3.52 -27.79 -13.08
CA GLY A 120 3.84 -28.84 -12.12
C GLY A 120 5.23 -29.45 -12.39
N GLY A 121 6.04 -29.60 -11.32
CA GLY A 121 7.39 -30.16 -11.40
C GLY A 121 8.50 -29.16 -11.73
N ILE A 122 8.16 -27.89 -12.03
CA ILE A 122 9.17 -26.83 -12.21
C ILE A 122 9.51 -26.22 -10.85
N ALA A 123 10.81 -26.21 -10.53
CA ALA A 123 11.31 -25.56 -9.33
C ALA A 123 11.11 -24.03 -9.43
N LYS A 124 10.69 -23.42 -8.32
CA LYS A 124 10.65 -21.96 -8.17
C LYS A 124 12.09 -21.42 -8.32
N LYS A 125 12.24 -20.24 -8.90
CA LYS A 125 13.54 -19.56 -8.95
C LYS A 125 13.98 -19.18 -7.53
N TYR A 126 15.28 -19.15 -7.30
CA TYR A 126 15.83 -18.59 -6.07
C TYR A 126 15.38 -17.12 -5.93
N CYS A 127 15.22 -16.67 -4.69
CA CYS A 127 14.75 -15.33 -4.37
C CYS A 127 15.65 -14.25 -5.00
N GLU A 128 16.97 -14.42 -4.93
CA GLU A 128 17.92 -13.53 -5.61
C GLU A 128 17.74 -13.52 -7.13
N THR A 129 17.41 -14.65 -7.75
CA THR A 129 17.15 -14.73 -9.20
C THR A 129 15.82 -14.08 -9.56
N TYR A 130 14.78 -14.26 -8.74
CA TYR A 130 13.49 -13.59 -8.89
C TYR A 130 13.64 -12.06 -8.87
N LEU A 131 14.38 -11.55 -7.88
CA LEU A 131 14.66 -10.13 -7.72
C LEU A 131 15.54 -9.58 -8.86
N ASN A 132 16.64 -10.26 -9.18
CA ASN A 132 17.59 -9.79 -10.19
C ASN A 132 16.99 -9.78 -11.60
N SER A 133 16.15 -10.77 -11.94
CA SER A 133 15.47 -10.85 -13.23
C SER A 133 14.21 -9.99 -13.34
N LYS A 134 13.82 -9.27 -12.26
CA LYS A 134 12.60 -8.46 -12.21
C LYS A 134 11.37 -9.17 -12.78
N LEU A 135 11.08 -10.40 -12.30
CA LEU A 135 10.04 -11.25 -12.92
C LEU A 135 8.64 -10.63 -12.94
N TRP A 136 8.37 -9.64 -12.08
CA TRP A 136 7.10 -8.89 -12.06
C TRP A 136 6.89 -7.97 -13.25
N ASN A 137 7.91 -7.77 -14.10
CA ASN A 137 7.81 -6.99 -15.33
C ASN A 137 7.42 -7.86 -16.55
N ASN A 138 7.15 -9.15 -16.36
CA ASN A 138 6.64 -10.07 -17.39
C ASN A 138 5.11 -10.21 -17.31
#